data_AF-A0A537QSP6-F1
#
_entry.id   AF-A0A537QSP6-F1
#
_cell.length_a   1.000
_cell.length_b   1.000
_cell.length_c   1.000
_cell.angle_alpha   90.00
_cell.angle_beta   90.00
_cell.angle_gamma   90.00
#
_symmetry.space_group_name_H-M   'P 1'
#
loop_
_entity.id
_entity.type
_entity.pdbx_description
1 polymer ?
#
loop_
_entity_poly.entity_id
_entity_poly.type
_entity_poly.pdbx_seq_one_letter_code
_entity_poly.pdbx_strand_id
1 'polypeptide(L)'
;MAAPAHVIAVGLGPVLDSLIRAWFRQFNFLPPIPLTAAQVDMIPAADASFVRLFEMIAASPHSNFILIIHGADDGSGLWLKLVPGQGKLGTSHFDVQRLLDLSAGGPELSPRDQQIMGITAAQSLRIREALLKLQFKTIDTIEFRSCNLGRNPLGLDRFRRFFGARRAGAP
;
A
#
# COMPACT_ATOMS: atom_id res chain seq x y z
N MET A 1 11.89 6.48 22.37
CA MET A 1 10.51 6.98 22.21
C MET A 1 9.94 6.40 20.93
N ALA A 2 8.64 6.10 20.90
CA ALA A 2 7.97 5.58 19.70
C ALA A 2 7.91 6.66 18.61
N ALA A 3 8.12 6.28 17.35
CA ALA A 3 8.13 7.23 16.24
C ALA A 3 6.70 7.49 15.73
N PRO A 4 6.32 8.73 15.39
CA PRO A 4 5.00 9.04 14.88
C PRO A 4 4.81 8.44 13.48
N ALA A 5 3.64 7.85 13.26
CA ALA A 5 3.25 7.19 12.03
C ALA A 5 1.87 7.63 11.55
N HIS A 6 1.68 7.63 10.24
CA HIS A 6 0.39 7.77 9.60
C HIS A 6 -0.22 6.38 9.39
N VAL A 7 -1.36 6.12 10.05
CA VAL A 7 -2.17 4.92 9.84
C VAL A 7 -3.09 5.14 8.66
N ILE A 8 -3.03 4.25 7.67
CA ILE A 8 -3.90 4.27 6.50
C ILE A 8 -4.61 2.92 6.40
N ALA A 9 -5.93 2.92 6.60
CA ALA A 9 -6.78 1.75 6.39
C ALA A 9 -7.40 1.80 4.99
N VAL A 10 -7.41 0.67 4.28
CA VAL A 10 -7.73 0.65 2.85
C VAL A 10 -8.82 -0.39 2.55
N GLY A 11 -9.99 0.10 2.16
CA GLY A 11 -11.05 -0.72 1.57
C GLY A 11 -11.70 -1.75 2.51
N LEU A 12 -11.64 -1.55 3.82
CA LEU A 12 -12.17 -2.48 4.82
C LEU A 12 -13.68 -2.33 5.04
N GLY A 13 -14.25 -1.21 4.60
CA GLY A 13 -15.67 -0.90 4.73
C GLY A 13 -16.00 -0.15 6.03
N PRO A 14 -17.19 0.47 6.08
CA PRO A 14 -17.50 1.52 7.06
C PRO A 14 -17.48 1.04 8.53
N VAL A 15 -17.87 -0.21 8.77
CA VAL A 15 -17.89 -0.80 10.12
C VAL A 15 -16.46 -1.00 10.64
N LEU A 16 -15.60 -1.66 9.86
CA LEU A 16 -14.20 -1.88 10.24
C LEU A 16 -13.42 -0.57 10.33
N ASP A 17 -13.65 0.36 9.41
CA ASP A 17 -13.07 1.70 9.44
C ASP A 17 -13.39 2.41 10.76
N SER A 18 -14.65 2.36 11.21
CA SER A 18 -15.06 2.95 12.49
C SER A 18 -14.34 2.33 13.69
N LEU A 19 -14.25 0.99 13.72
CA LEU A 19 -13.57 0.26 14.79
C LEU A 19 -12.07 0.57 14.84
N ILE A 20 -11.41 0.71 13.68
CA ILE A 20 -10.00 1.10 13.60
C ILE A 20 -9.79 2.52 14.14
N ARG A 21 -10.65 3.47 13.78
CA ARG A 21 -10.57 4.84 14.34
C ARG A 21 -10.72 4.80 15.87
N ALA A 22 -11.70 4.06 16.37
CA ALA A 22 -11.94 3.93 17.80
C ALA A 22 -10.72 3.31 18.51
N TRP A 23 -10.15 2.24 17.94
CA TRP A 23 -8.97 1.59 18.47
C TRP A 23 -7.79 2.56 18.58
N PHE A 24 -7.41 3.25 17.50
CA PHE A 24 -6.24 4.14 17.52
C PHE A 24 -6.42 5.43 18.33
N ARG A 25 -7.67 5.81 18.66
CA ARG A 25 -7.93 6.87 19.64
C ARG A 25 -7.57 6.44 21.06
N GLN A 26 -7.74 5.17 21.38
CA GLN A 26 -7.50 4.63 22.72
C GLN A 26 -6.12 3.99 22.87
N PHE A 27 -5.69 3.25 21.84
CA PHE A 27 -4.45 2.48 21.78
C PHE A 27 -3.63 2.97 20.60
N ASN A 28 -2.74 3.93 20.86
CA ASN A 28 -1.96 4.58 19.81
C ASN A 28 -0.56 3.97 19.62
N PHE A 29 -0.17 2.95 20.38
CA PHE A 29 1.13 2.28 20.29
C PHE A 29 0.98 0.85 19.76
N LEU A 30 1.85 0.45 18.82
CA LEU A 30 1.78 -0.85 18.15
C LEU A 30 3.11 -1.60 18.22
N PRO A 31 3.25 -2.69 18.99
CA PRO A 31 4.38 -3.60 18.82
C PRO A 31 4.22 -4.46 17.55
N PRO A 32 5.32 -4.97 16.95
CA PRO A 32 6.70 -4.99 17.46
C PRO A 32 7.54 -3.74 17.12
N ILE A 33 7.21 -2.98 16.07
CA ILE A 33 7.93 -1.74 15.75
C ILE A 33 7.33 -0.60 16.56
N PRO A 34 8.05 0.07 17.48
CA PRO A 34 7.48 1.09 18.36
C PRO A 34 7.06 2.34 17.59
N LEU A 35 5.86 2.31 17.01
CA LEU A 35 5.22 3.39 16.28
C LEU A 35 4.03 3.93 17.07
N THR A 36 3.80 5.24 16.97
CA THR A 36 2.63 5.92 17.52
C THR A 36 1.73 6.42 16.40
N ALA A 37 0.44 6.08 16.44
CA ALA A 37 -0.55 6.57 15.47
C ALA A 37 -0.80 8.08 15.66
N ALA A 38 -0.15 8.91 14.83
CA ALA A 38 -0.26 10.36 14.87
C ALA A 38 -1.39 10.89 13.97
N GLN A 39 -1.65 10.20 12.86
CA GLN A 39 -2.72 10.48 11.91
C GLN A 39 -3.38 9.15 11.53
N VAL A 40 -4.71 9.15 11.36
CA VAL A 40 -5.49 7.96 10.99
C VAL A 40 -6.48 8.30 9.90
N ASP A 41 -6.19 7.84 8.67
CA ASP A 41 -7.04 8.05 7.50
C ASP A 41 -7.49 6.73 6.87
N MET A 42 -8.57 6.84 6.09
CA MET A 42 -9.24 5.72 5.46
C MET A 42 -9.39 5.97 3.97
N ILE A 43 -9.15 4.94 3.18
CA ILE A 43 -9.53 4.90 1.76
C ILE A 43 -10.81 4.06 1.66
N PRO A 44 -11.95 4.66 1.26
CA PRO A 44 -13.19 3.92 1.06
C PRO A 44 -13.03 2.78 0.05
N ALA A 45 -13.82 1.72 0.19
CA ALA A 45 -13.77 0.55 -0.68
C ALA A 45 -13.95 0.88 -2.17
N ALA A 46 -14.74 1.91 -2.50
CA ALA A 46 -14.93 2.37 -3.88
C ALA A 46 -13.63 2.92 -4.52
N ASP A 47 -12.74 3.50 -3.71
CA ASP A 47 -11.50 4.15 -4.15
C ASP A 47 -10.24 3.32 -3.83
N ALA A 48 -10.41 2.19 -3.13
CA ALA A 48 -9.35 1.32 -2.66
C ALA A 48 -8.45 0.85 -3.81
N SER A 49 -7.28 1.46 -3.90
CA SER A 49 -6.30 1.21 -4.94
C SER A 49 -4.88 1.58 -4.51
N PHE A 50 -3.89 0.99 -5.16
CA PHE A 50 -2.49 1.33 -5.01
C PHE A 50 -2.22 2.79 -5.34
N VAL A 51 -2.78 3.32 -6.43
CA VAL A 51 -2.68 4.75 -6.78
C VAL A 51 -3.15 5.64 -5.64
N ARG A 52 -4.34 5.37 -5.06
CA ARG A 52 -4.85 6.19 -3.96
C ARG A 52 -3.98 6.10 -2.71
N LEU A 53 -3.48 4.90 -2.40
CA LEU A 53 -2.54 4.69 -1.32
C LEU A 53 -1.23 5.48 -1.52
N PHE A 54 -0.67 5.47 -2.74
CA PHE A 54 0.56 6.21 -3.06
C PHE A 54 0.37 7.71 -2.94
N GLU A 55 -0.75 8.23 -3.47
CA GLU A 55 -1.12 9.64 -3.35
C GLU A 55 -1.17 10.06 -1.87
N MET A 56 -1.77 9.25 -1.00
CA MET A 56 -1.86 9.54 0.45
C MET A 56 -0.51 9.45 1.16
N ILE A 57 0.31 8.43 0.84
CA ILE A 57 1.66 8.30 1.42
C ILE A 57 2.54 9.47 1.00
N ALA A 58 2.52 9.82 -0.29
CA ALA A 58 3.33 10.91 -0.83
C ALA A 58 2.93 12.28 -0.25
N ALA A 59 1.63 12.52 -0.06
CA ALA A 59 1.11 13.76 0.53
C ALA A 59 1.27 13.85 2.06
N SER A 60 1.50 12.72 2.74
CA SER A 60 1.62 12.71 4.20
C SER A 60 2.89 13.42 4.67
N PRO A 61 2.86 14.20 5.78
CA PRO A 61 4.06 14.76 6.36
C PRO A 61 4.91 13.71 7.11
N HIS A 62 4.38 12.52 7.38
CA HIS A 62 5.04 11.47 8.15
C HIS A 62 5.98 10.62 7.28
N SER A 63 7.02 10.03 7.88
CA SER A 63 7.93 9.08 7.22
C SER A 63 7.74 7.63 7.66
N ASN A 64 6.86 7.40 8.65
CA ASN A 64 6.49 6.07 9.12
C ASN A 64 5.02 5.83 8.83
N PHE A 65 4.68 4.62 8.40
CA PHE A 65 3.33 4.27 8.00
C PHE A 65 2.90 2.96 8.63
N ILE A 66 1.62 2.87 8.98
CA ILE A 66 0.95 1.63 9.33
C ILE A 66 -0.15 1.43 8.31
N LEU A 67 -0.02 0.38 7.50
CA LEU A 67 -0.92 0.12 6.39
C LEU A 67 -1.83 -1.06 6.75
N ILE A 68 -3.12 -0.80 6.86
CA ILE A 68 -4.13 -1.82 7.19
C ILE A 68 -4.90 -2.15 5.91
N ILE A 69 -4.55 -3.28 5.30
CA ILE A 69 -4.99 -3.66 3.95
C ILE A 69 -5.21 -5.17 3.93
N HIS A 70 -6.24 -5.66 3.24
CA HIS A 70 -6.38 -7.10 3.04
C HIS A 70 -5.17 -7.67 2.30
N GLY A 71 -4.56 -8.70 2.89
CA GLY A 71 -3.53 -9.51 2.23
C GLY A 71 -4.15 -10.70 1.51
N ALA A 72 -3.40 -11.29 0.59
CA ALA A 72 -3.77 -12.57 -0.03
C ALA A 72 -3.60 -13.72 0.98
N ASP A 73 -4.42 -14.77 0.85
CA ASP A 73 -4.44 -15.91 1.78
C ASP A 73 -3.09 -16.64 1.88
N ASP A 74 -2.36 -16.69 0.76
CA ASP A 74 -1.03 -17.29 0.62
C ASP A 74 0.12 -16.34 1.05
N GLY A 75 -0.21 -15.14 1.54
CA GLY A 75 0.78 -14.12 1.94
C GLY A 75 1.55 -13.50 0.79
N SER A 76 1.13 -13.76 -0.45
CA SER A 76 1.92 -13.47 -1.64
C SER A 76 1.72 -12.04 -2.17
N GLY A 77 0.72 -11.34 -1.64
CA GLY A 77 0.30 -10.03 -2.13
C GLY A 77 -0.73 -9.32 -1.25
N LEU A 78 -1.25 -8.22 -1.78
CA LEU A 78 -2.36 -7.45 -1.21
C LEU A 78 -3.58 -7.56 -2.13
N TRP A 79 -4.77 -7.68 -1.55
CA TRP A 79 -6.03 -7.61 -2.28
C TRP A 79 -6.42 -6.15 -2.47
N LEU A 80 -5.74 -5.50 -3.42
CA LEU A 80 -5.95 -4.09 -3.74
C LEU A 80 -5.92 -3.90 -5.25
N LYS A 81 -6.77 -3.03 -5.79
CA LYS A 81 -6.72 -2.68 -7.22
C LYS A 81 -5.48 -1.82 -7.50
N LEU A 82 -5.02 -1.79 -8.74
CA LEU A 82 -3.96 -0.87 -9.17
C LEU A 82 -4.44 0.58 -9.13
N VAL A 83 -5.64 0.81 -9.66
CA VAL A 83 -6.26 2.12 -9.88
C VAL A 83 -7.79 2.00 -9.69
N PRO A 84 -8.49 3.07 -9.26
CA PRO A 84 -9.95 3.03 -9.22
C PRO A 84 -10.54 2.74 -10.59
N GLY A 85 -11.59 1.93 -10.63
CA GLY A 85 -12.26 1.53 -11.88
C GLY A 85 -11.48 0.54 -12.76
N GLN A 86 -10.39 -0.08 -12.26
CA GLN A 86 -9.74 -1.21 -12.94
C GLN A 86 -10.75 -2.34 -13.21
N GLY A 87 -10.62 -3.03 -14.35
CA GLY A 87 -11.48 -4.15 -14.74
C GLY A 87 -11.27 -5.44 -13.92
N LYS A 88 -10.26 -5.47 -13.03
CA LYS A 88 -9.99 -6.58 -12.11
C LYS A 88 -10.43 -6.24 -10.69
N LEU A 89 -10.74 -7.28 -9.92
CA LEU A 89 -11.10 -7.17 -8.50
C LEU A 89 -9.89 -6.91 -7.58
N GLY A 90 -8.66 -7.24 -8.02
CA GLY A 90 -7.43 -6.98 -7.27
C GLY A 90 -6.18 -7.26 -8.10
N THR A 91 -5.01 -7.07 -7.49
CA THR A 91 -3.71 -7.34 -8.10
C THR A 91 -3.31 -8.81 -8.03
N SER A 92 -2.79 -9.31 -9.14
CA SER A 92 -2.03 -10.55 -9.25
C SER A 92 -0.54 -10.32 -9.04
N HIS A 93 0.23 -11.41 -8.93
CA HIS A 93 1.69 -11.37 -8.92
C HIS A 93 2.31 -10.63 -10.12
N PHE A 94 1.73 -10.84 -11.30
CA PHE A 94 2.18 -10.15 -12.52
C PHE A 94 2.03 -8.63 -12.36
N ASP A 95 0.87 -8.19 -11.84
CA ASP A 95 0.59 -6.78 -11.65
C ASP A 95 1.59 -6.14 -10.67
N VAL A 96 1.87 -6.80 -9.53
CA VAL A 96 2.84 -6.34 -8.53
C VAL A 96 4.28 -6.31 -9.09
N GLN A 97 4.69 -7.32 -9.84
CA GLN A 97 6.01 -7.35 -10.46
C GLN A 97 6.18 -6.20 -11.46
N ARG A 98 5.15 -5.91 -12.27
CA ARG A 98 5.19 -4.77 -13.20
C ARG A 98 5.27 -3.43 -12.49
N LEU A 99 4.58 -3.27 -11.35
CA LEU A 99 4.74 -2.06 -10.53
C LEU A 99 6.16 -1.91 -9.97
N LEU A 100 6.79 -3.02 -9.56
CA LEU A 100 8.19 -3.05 -9.12
C LEU A 100 9.16 -2.70 -10.25
N ASP A 101 8.95 -3.25 -11.45
CA ASP A 101 9.79 -2.93 -12.61
C ASP A 101 9.72 -1.43 -12.94
N LEU A 102 8.51 -0.85 -12.94
CA LEU A 102 8.29 0.58 -13.13
C LEU A 102 8.98 1.42 -12.05
N SER A 103 8.87 1.01 -10.77
CA SER A 103 9.51 1.74 -9.67
C SER A 103 11.03 1.60 -9.66
N ALA A 104 11.59 0.62 -10.36
CA ALA A 104 13.03 0.47 -10.57
C ALA A 104 13.55 1.21 -11.82
N GLY A 105 12.71 2.00 -12.50
CA GLY A 105 13.07 2.70 -13.74
C GLY A 105 13.01 1.82 -14.99
N GLY A 106 12.28 0.69 -14.92
CA GLY A 106 12.01 -0.19 -16.05
C GLY A 106 11.14 0.45 -17.14
N PRO A 107 10.89 -0.28 -18.24
CA PRO A 107 10.15 0.22 -19.38
C PRO A 107 8.69 0.52 -19.03
N GLU A 108 8.07 1.41 -19.79
CA GLU A 108 6.64 1.69 -19.71
C GLU A 108 5.80 0.44 -20.01
N LEU A 109 4.60 0.38 -19.43
CA LEU A 109 3.67 -0.74 -19.66
C LEU A 109 3.22 -0.77 -21.11
N SER A 110 3.54 -1.88 -21.80
CA SER A 110 3.10 -2.11 -23.17
C SER A 110 1.57 -2.25 -23.25
N PRO A 111 0.96 -2.10 -24.45
CA PRO A 111 -0.48 -2.38 -24.62
C PRO A 111 -0.89 -3.79 -24.15
N ARG A 112 0.02 -4.77 -24.28
CA ARG A 112 -0.21 -6.13 -23.77
C ARG A 112 -0.20 -6.18 -22.25
N ASP A 113 0.74 -5.49 -21.59
CA ASP A 113 0.75 -5.39 -20.13
C ASP A 113 -0.53 -4.71 -19.64
N GLN A 114 -0.95 -3.61 -20.28
CA GLN A 114 -2.18 -2.88 -19.95
C GLN A 114 -3.43 -3.78 -20.05
N GLN A 115 -3.54 -4.57 -21.13
CA GLN A 115 -4.62 -5.53 -21.31
C GLN A 115 -4.60 -6.60 -20.22
N ILE A 116 -3.44 -7.22 -19.96
CA ILE A 116 -3.30 -8.24 -18.91
C ILE A 116 -3.65 -7.66 -17.55
N MET A 117 -3.20 -6.44 -17.25
CA MET A 117 -3.44 -5.72 -15.99
C MET A 117 -4.87 -5.18 -15.90
N GLY A 118 -5.66 -5.18 -16.99
CA GLY A 118 -7.03 -4.67 -17.00
C GLY A 118 -7.13 -3.16 -16.76
N ILE A 119 -6.17 -2.41 -17.30
CA ILE A 119 -6.08 -0.95 -17.19
C ILE A 119 -6.00 -0.29 -18.58
N THR A 120 -6.44 0.96 -18.67
CA THR A 120 -6.29 1.78 -19.88
C THR A 120 -4.93 2.48 -19.94
N ALA A 121 -4.57 3.03 -21.10
CA ALA A 121 -3.36 3.85 -21.24
C ALA A 121 -3.35 5.06 -20.30
N ALA A 122 -4.50 5.74 -20.14
CA ALA A 122 -4.64 6.87 -19.20
C ALA A 122 -4.45 6.44 -17.74
N GLN A 123 -4.99 5.27 -17.38
CA GLN A 123 -4.77 4.69 -16.05
C GLN A 123 -3.31 4.28 -15.82
N SER A 124 -2.64 3.73 -16.84
CA SER A 124 -1.21 3.42 -16.81
C SER A 124 -0.36 4.66 -16.52
N LEU A 125 -0.66 5.78 -17.20
CA LEU A 125 0.01 7.06 -16.94
C LEU A 125 -0.21 7.52 -15.48
N ARG A 126 -1.44 7.44 -14.98
CA ARG A 126 -1.75 7.80 -13.59
C ARG A 126 -1.01 6.94 -12.57
N ILE A 127 -0.88 5.63 -12.82
CA ILE A 127 -0.09 4.72 -11.99
C ILE A 127 1.37 5.18 -11.96
N ARG A 128 1.95 5.48 -13.12
CA ARG A 128 3.33 5.94 -13.21
C ARG A 128 3.55 7.27 -12.47
N GLU A 129 2.68 8.24 -12.64
CA GLU A 129 2.76 9.53 -11.94
C GLU A 129 2.69 9.36 -10.42
N ALA A 130 1.81 8.49 -9.93
CA ALA A 130 1.69 8.17 -8.51
C ALA A 130 2.96 7.48 -7.97
N LEU A 131 3.55 6.56 -8.74
CA LEU A 131 4.81 5.91 -8.39
C LEU A 131 5.98 6.90 -8.33
N LEU A 132 6.08 7.81 -9.30
CA LEU A 132 7.13 8.85 -9.31
C LEU A 132 7.02 9.73 -8.05
N LYS A 133 5.81 10.16 -7.68
CA LYS A 133 5.59 10.92 -6.44
C LYS A 133 6.00 10.13 -5.20
N LEU A 134 5.71 8.83 -5.17
CA LEU A 134 6.10 7.94 -4.07
C LEU A 134 7.63 7.79 -3.98
N GLN A 135 8.36 7.74 -5.10
CA GLN A 135 9.82 7.63 -5.09
C GLN A 135 10.53 8.84 -4.46
N PHE A 136 9.94 10.04 -4.56
CA PHE A 136 10.45 11.23 -3.87
C PHE A 136 10.13 11.26 -2.37
N LYS A 137 9.29 10.33 -1.88
CA LYS A 137 8.95 10.23 -0.46
C LYS A 137 10.01 9.44 0.29
N THR A 138 10.66 10.07 1.28
CA THR A 138 11.48 9.32 2.24
C THR A 138 10.58 8.54 3.19
N ILE A 139 10.63 7.20 3.08
CA ILE A 139 9.92 6.29 3.97
C ILE A 139 10.93 5.55 4.84
N ASP A 140 10.88 5.81 6.15
CA ASP A 140 11.74 5.10 7.09
C ASP A 140 11.17 3.73 7.43
N THR A 141 9.87 3.65 7.77
CA THR A 141 9.26 2.40 8.21
C THR A 141 7.86 2.21 7.67
N ILE A 142 7.55 0.99 7.21
CA ILE A 142 6.18 0.55 6.91
C ILE A 142 5.84 -0.69 7.73
N GLU A 143 4.80 -0.60 8.53
CA GLU A 143 4.20 -1.73 9.22
C GLU A 143 2.93 -2.16 8.45
N PHE A 144 2.93 -3.34 7.86
CA PHE A 144 1.75 -3.92 7.22
C PHE A 144 0.92 -4.69 8.24
N ARG A 145 -0.33 -4.28 8.43
CA ARG A 145 -1.37 -5.04 9.12
C ARG A 145 -2.26 -5.69 8.06
N SER A 146 -1.70 -6.70 7.43
CA SER A 146 -2.29 -7.40 6.29
C SER A 146 -2.24 -8.90 6.52
N CYS A 147 -3.38 -9.57 6.36
CA CYS A 147 -3.48 -11.02 6.55
C CYS A 147 -2.36 -11.76 5.80
N ASN A 148 -1.67 -12.64 6.51
CA ASN A 148 -0.65 -13.57 5.98
C ASN A 148 0.59 -12.96 5.31
N LEU A 149 0.69 -11.65 5.12
CA LEU A 149 1.84 -11.05 4.42
C LEU A 149 3.16 -11.34 5.13
N GLY A 150 3.16 -11.30 6.47
CA GLY A 150 4.34 -11.63 7.30
C GLY A 150 4.79 -13.09 7.23
N ARG A 151 3.93 -14.00 6.76
CA ARG A 151 4.28 -15.43 6.58
C ARG A 151 5.18 -15.68 5.38
N ASN A 152 5.26 -14.73 4.46
CA ASN A 152 6.10 -14.81 3.26
C ASN A 152 7.17 -13.69 3.28
N PRO A 153 8.39 -13.98 3.78
CA PRO A 153 9.46 -12.98 3.87
C PRO A 153 9.84 -12.36 2.53
N LEU A 154 9.73 -13.13 1.43
CA LEU A 154 9.99 -12.61 0.08
C LEU A 154 8.90 -11.63 -0.37
N GLY A 155 7.63 -11.91 -0.03
CA GLY A 155 6.52 -10.99 -0.26
C GLY A 155 6.72 -9.67 0.50
N LEU A 156 7.05 -9.75 1.79
CA LEU A 156 7.31 -8.57 2.62
C LEU A 156 8.51 -7.75 2.11
N ASP A 157 9.63 -8.38 1.74
CA ASP A 157 10.79 -7.66 1.20
C ASP A 157 10.49 -7.03 -0.16
N ARG A 158 9.68 -7.66 -1.02
CA ARG A 158 9.22 -7.05 -2.28
C ARG A 158 8.45 -5.77 -2.01
N PHE A 159 7.49 -5.78 -1.09
CA PHE A 159 6.75 -4.56 -0.74
C PHE A 159 7.65 -3.51 -0.07
N ARG A 160 8.58 -3.92 0.79
CA ARG A 160 9.56 -2.99 1.37
C ARG A 160 10.35 -2.25 0.28
N ARG A 161 10.88 -2.97 -0.70
CA ARG A 161 11.60 -2.39 -1.84
C ARG A 161 10.70 -1.54 -2.71
N PHE A 162 9.48 -2.02 -2.96
CA PHE A 162 8.48 -1.33 -3.77
C PHE A 162 8.18 0.08 -3.25
N PHE A 163 7.94 0.19 -1.95
CA PHE A 163 7.70 1.49 -1.30
C PHE A 163 9.00 2.26 -1.02
N GLY A 164 10.18 1.70 -1.26
CA GLY A 164 11.46 2.32 -0.90
C GLY A 164 11.68 2.47 0.61
N ALA A 165 11.03 1.65 1.42
CA ALA A 165 11.10 1.74 2.88
C ALA A 165 12.43 1.19 3.41
N ARG A 166 13.04 1.90 4.37
CA ARG A 166 14.25 1.40 5.06
C ARG A 166 13.95 0.16 5.88
N ARG A 167 12.81 0.13 6.57
CA ARG A 167 12.33 -0.99 7.40
C ARG A 167 10.91 -1.36 7.01
N ALA A 168 10.62 -2.65 7.07
CA ALA A 168 9.25 -3.14 6.97
C ALA A 168 8.98 -4.22 8.02
N GLY A 169 7.76 -4.24 8.53
CA GLY A 169 7.24 -5.27 9.43
C GLY A 169 5.87 -5.74 8.96
N ALA A 170 5.54 -6.99 9.25
CA ALA A 170 4.21 -7.54 9.10
C ALA A 170 4.04 -8.63 10.16
N PRO A 171 3.32 -8.37 11.26
CA PRO A 171 3.11 -9.34 12.32
C PRO A 171 2.13 -10.46 11.94
#